data_AF-A0A9E3W9F3-F1
#
_entry.id   AF-A0A9E3W9F3-F1
#
_cell.length_a   1.000
_cell.length_b   1.000
_cell.length_c   1.000
_cell.angle_alpha   90.00
_cell.angle_beta   90.00
_cell.angle_gamma   90.00
#
_symmetry.space_group_name_H-M   'P 1'
#
loop_
_entity.id
_entity.type
_entity.pdbx_description
1 polymer ?
#
loop_
_entity_poly.entity_id
_entity_poly.type
_entity_poly.pdbx_seq_one_letter_code
_entity_poly.pdbx_strand_id
1 'polypeptide(L)'
;MSIKQHKSSSLSRRDFLKSAAALGAGLTFAQSSLPQAAYAQSAVAEVEFWDMVWGPPEYIETAQKLVDQFNESQSAIKVTYQSTPWSNWYQTFLTAIGSGTAPDVSTGAGYQAVQFFDFGAIMPLDDLVADMKADGSADDFLPGLVDRLTYQDQHVALPWAIDIRVPYYRKDLYEAAGISSPTTWDEFAAATKATTSGEQYGMVIPSAATVLGSHNLFMFMFNNGGGFFAEDGSLDVMNERNVETMQFFANMVKDGSIHPGSAGFGDSDADKAFLQSTAATFVRGPGLETREDMAEIKDQVGLMSPLASSHNTYGTIFWINNMMVYTQTENPDATLTFLKWYSENQKPLWTEGHTGQMPTRSSFASDPYFQDNPYT
;
A
#
# COMPACT_ATOMS: atom_id res chain seq x y z
N MET A 1 2.68 -54.58 -14.22
CA MET A 1 1.53 -53.70 -13.89
C MET A 1 1.98 -52.28 -14.23
N SER A 2 1.55 -51.77 -15.38
CA SER A 2 2.06 -50.54 -16.00
C SER A 2 1.11 -49.39 -15.68
N ILE A 3 1.60 -48.34 -15.01
CA ILE A 3 0.82 -47.13 -14.73
C ILE A 3 1.11 -46.13 -15.86
N LYS A 4 0.07 -45.78 -16.62
CA LYS A 4 0.11 -44.75 -17.66
C LYS A 4 0.18 -43.37 -17.00
N GLN A 5 1.20 -42.59 -17.33
CA GLN A 5 1.21 -41.15 -17.11
C GLN A 5 0.18 -40.50 -18.03
N HIS A 6 -0.80 -39.79 -17.46
CA HIS A 6 -1.59 -38.82 -18.20
C HIS A 6 -0.77 -37.53 -18.31
N LYS A 7 -0.36 -37.18 -19.53
CA LYS A 7 0.04 -35.81 -19.86
C LYS A 7 -1.22 -34.95 -19.85
N SER A 8 -1.33 -33.98 -18.94
CA SER A 8 -2.25 -32.86 -19.15
C SER A 8 -1.62 -31.94 -20.21
N SER A 9 -2.41 -31.58 -21.21
CA SER A 9 -2.04 -30.53 -22.15
C SER A 9 -2.33 -29.18 -21.49
N SER A 10 -1.29 -28.47 -21.05
CA SER A 10 -1.42 -27.09 -20.60
C SER A 10 -1.76 -26.21 -21.81
N LEU A 11 -2.99 -25.72 -21.88
CA LEU A 11 -3.34 -24.60 -22.76
C LEU A 11 -2.56 -23.38 -22.28
N SER A 12 -1.89 -22.65 -23.16
CA SER A 12 -1.15 -21.46 -22.76
C SER A 12 -2.14 -20.32 -22.43
N ARG A 13 -1.77 -19.40 -21.53
CA ARG A 13 -2.60 -18.21 -21.16
C ARG A 13 -3.06 -17.40 -22.40
N ARG A 14 -2.26 -17.41 -23.48
CA ARG A 14 -2.61 -16.82 -24.78
C ARG A 14 -3.71 -17.57 -25.54
N ASP A 15 -3.84 -18.88 -25.35
CA ASP A 15 -4.86 -19.70 -26.00
C ASP A 15 -6.24 -19.53 -25.32
N PHE A 16 -6.25 -19.27 -24.01
CA PHE A 16 -7.48 -18.94 -23.27
C PHE A 16 -8.14 -17.65 -23.82
N LEU A 17 -7.36 -16.59 -24.01
CA LEU A 17 -7.87 -15.31 -24.53
C LEU A 17 -8.22 -15.36 -26.04
N LYS A 18 -7.49 -16.16 -26.85
CA LYS A 18 -7.77 -16.28 -28.29
C LYS A 18 -9.04 -17.07 -28.60
N SER A 19 -9.48 -17.95 -27.70
CA SER A 19 -10.66 -18.80 -27.92
C SER A 19 -11.99 -18.01 -27.91
N ALA A 20 -11.99 -16.75 -27.47
CA ALA A 20 -13.19 -15.92 -27.36
C ALA A 20 -13.48 -15.01 -28.59
N ALA A 21 -12.59 -14.94 -29.58
CA ALA A 21 -12.61 -13.86 -30.59
C ALA A 21 -12.96 -14.29 -32.04
N ALA A 22 -13.82 -15.29 -32.23
CA ALA A 22 -14.30 -15.61 -33.58
C ALA A 22 -15.80 -15.93 -33.59
N LEU A 23 -16.62 -15.00 -34.09
CA LEU A 23 -17.80 -15.30 -34.92
C LEU A 23 -18.35 -14.00 -35.54
N GLY A 24 -17.90 -13.71 -36.77
CA GLY A 24 -18.44 -12.68 -37.65
C GLY A 24 -18.98 -13.29 -38.94
N ALA A 25 -20.31 -13.25 -39.06
CA ALA A 25 -21.17 -13.19 -40.26
C ALA A 25 -21.05 -14.22 -41.41
N GLY A 26 -22.18 -14.88 -41.75
CA GLY A 26 -22.46 -15.25 -43.14
C GLY A 26 -23.42 -16.43 -43.43
N LEU A 27 -24.71 -16.10 -43.63
CA LEU A 27 -25.67 -16.69 -44.59
C LEU A 27 -26.45 -18.00 -44.30
N THR A 28 -27.67 -17.94 -44.86
CA THR A 28 -28.95 -18.62 -44.60
C THR A 28 -29.19 -20.01 -45.21
N PHE A 29 -29.98 -20.80 -44.47
CA PHE A 29 -30.95 -21.86 -44.83
C PHE A 29 -30.55 -23.09 -45.67
N ALA A 30 -30.49 -24.24 -45.00
CA ALA A 30 -31.20 -25.47 -45.40
C ALA A 30 -31.44 -26.38 -44.17
N GLN A 31 -32.71 -26.73 -43.91
CA GLN A 31 -33.12 -27.64 -42.84
C GLN A 31 -32.55 -29.04 -43.07
N SER A 32 -31.65 -29.46 -42.18
CA SER A 32 -31.45 -30.86 -41.86
C SER A 32 -31.22 -30.98 -40.36
N SER A 33 -32.03 -31.81 -39.71
CA SER A 33 -32.01 -32.07 -38.28
C SER A 33 -30.69 -32.76 -37.89
N LEU A 34 -29.70 -31.95 -37.52
CA LEU A 34 -28.53 -32.39 -36.77
C LEU A 34 -28.75 -32.10 -35.28
N PRO A 35 -28.18 -32.91 -34.36
CA PRO A 35 -28.29 -32.65 -32.94
C PRO A 35 -27.68 -31.27 -32.68
N GLN A 36 -28.49 -30.37 -32.13
CA GLN A 36 -28.03 -29.07 -31.69
C GLN A 36 -26.98 -29.33 -30.61
N ALA A 37 -25.71 -29.20 -30.98
CA ALA A 37 -24.64 -29.09 -30.02
C ALA A 37 -25.01 -27.89 -29.15
N ALA A 38 -25.44 -28.16 -27.93
CA ALA A 38 -25.48 -27.14 -26.90
C ALA A 38 -24.06 -26.59 -26.85
N TYR A 39 -23.87 -25.37 -27.35
CA TYR A 39 -22.71 -24.58 -27.00
C TYR A 39 -22.79 -24.49 -25.48
N ALA A 40 -21.99 -25.32 -24.79
CA ALA A 40 -21.76 -25.14 -23.37
C ALA A 40 -21.20 -23.73 -23.26
N GLN A 41 -22.03 -22.80 -22.81
CA GLN A 41 -21.58 -21.49 -22.40
C GLN A 41 -20.50 -21.78 -21.35
N SER A 42 -19.25 -21.44 -21.68
CA SER A 42 -18.14 -21.63 -20.75
C SER A 42 -18.56 -21.01 -19.43
N ALA A 43 -18.54 -21.79 -18.35
CA ALA A 43 -18.90 -21.28 -17.04
C ALA A 43 -18.05 -20.03 -16.77
N VAL A 44 -18.71 -18.94 -16.38
CA VAL A 44 -18.02 -17.70 -15.99
C VAL A 44 -17.26 -18.01 -14.72
N ALA A 45 -15.95 -17.74 -14.72
CA ALA A 45 -15.12 -17.91 -13.54
C ALA A 45 -15.40 -16.74 -12.57
N GLU A 46 -15.93 -17.05 -11.39
CA GLU A 46 -16.18 -16.05 -10.34
C GLU A 46 -14.90 -15.83 -9.53
N VAL A 47 -14.58 -14.57 -9.22
CA VAL A 47 -13.41 -14.15 -8.43
C VAL A 47 -13.85 -13.13 -7.39
N GLU A 48 -13.60 -13.40 -6.12
CA GLU A 48 -13.88 -12.51 -5.01
C GLU A 48 -12.65 -11.67 -4.65
N PHE A 49 -12.79 -10.35 -4.73
CA PHE A 49 -11.74 -9.39 -4.37
C PHE A 49 -12.12 -8.62 -3.11
N TRP A 50 -11.35 -8.82 -2.04
CA TRP A 50 -11.44 -8.01 -0.82
C TRP A 50 -10.38 -6.90 -0.82
N ASP A 51 -10.83 -5.66 -0.73
CA ASP A 51 -9.94 -4.50 -0.68
C ASP A 51 -10.09 -3.77 0.64
N MET A 52 -8.98 -3.39 1.28
CA MET A 52 -9.03 -2.57 2.49
C MET A 52 -9.46 -1.13 2.16
N VAL A 53 -10.01 -0.43 3.13
CA VAL A 53 -10.29 1.01 2.99
C VAL A 53 -8.96 1.79 3.05
N TRP A 54 -8.38 2.09 1.88
CA TRP A 54 -7.08 2.78 1.76
C TRP A 54 -7.15 4.30 1.59
N GLY A 55 -8.35 4.85 1.43
CA GLY A 55 -8.56 6.27 1.18
C GLY A 55 -9.95 6.74 1.61
N PRO A 56 -10.34 7.95 1.18
CA PRO A 56 -11.69 8.48 1.43
C PRO A 56 -12.76 7.67 0.65
N PRO A 57 -14.07 7.94 0.81
CA PRO A 57 -15.12 7.21 0.10
C PRO A 57 -14.92 7.11 -1.43
N GLU A 58 -14.33 8.13 -2.04
CA GLU A 58 -13.98 8.19 -3.47
C GLU A 58 -13.02 7.06 -3.88
N TYR A 59 -12.13 6.62 -2.98
CA TYR A 59 -11.29 5.44 -3.20
C TYR A 59 -12.13 4.20 -3.44
N ILE A 60 -13.12 3.96 -2.58
CA ILE A 60 -13.98 2.77 -2.62
C ILE A 60 -14.80 2.76 -3.92
N GLU A 61 -15.36 3.92 -4.29
CA GLU A 61 -16.10 4.08 -5.54
C GLU A 61 -15.20 3.84 -6.76
N THR A 62 -13.96 4.32 -6.73
CA THR A 62 -13.00 4.17 -7.82
C THR A 62 -12.53 2.73 -7.96
N ALA A 63 -12.25 2.04 -6.85
CA ALA A 63 -11.91 0.62 -6.84
C ALA A 63 -13.04 -0.24 -7.41
N GLN A 64 -14.30 0.04 -7.03
CA GLN A 64 -15.48 -0.62 -7.61
C GLN A 64 -15.57 -0.37 -9.13
N LYS A 65 -15.39 0.89 -9.59
CA LYS A 65 -15.39 1.22 -11.03
C LYS A 65 -14.32 0.47 -11.80
N LEU A 66 -13.12 0.29 -11.23
CA LEU A 66 -12.05 -0.51 -11.85
C LEU A 66 -12.46 -1.99 -12.00
N VAL A 67 -13.09 -2.56 -10.98
CA VAL A 67 -13.62 -3.93 -11.04
C VAL A 67 -14.73 -4.05 -12.10
N ASP A 68 -15.61 -3.06 -12.20
CA ASP A 68 -16.66 -3.03 -13.21
C ASP A 68 -16.07 -2.90 -14.63
N GLN A 69 -15.04 -2.06 -14.83
CA GLN A 69 -14.32 -1.95 -16.10
C GLN A 69 -13.68 -3.28 -16.52
N PHE A 70 -13.06 -4.02 -15.59
CA PHE A 70 -12.54 -5.35 -15.88
C PHE A 70 -13.66 -6.31 -16.31
N ASN A 71 -14.78 -6.31 -15.58
CA ASN A 71 -15.94 -7.14 -15.87
C ASN A 71 -16.61 -6.80 -17.21
N GLU A 72 -16.58 -5.54 -17.64
CA GLU A 72 -17.14 -5.10 -18.93
C GLU A 72 -16.19 -5.37 -20.10
N SER A 73 -14.89 -5.43 -19.85
CA SER A 73 -13.87 -5.65 -20.89
C SER A 73 -13.86 -7.06 -21.47
N GLN A 74 -14.51 -8.02 -20.80
CA GLN A 74 -14.51 -9.44 -21.16
C GLN A 74 -15.75 -10.15 -20.57
N SER A 75 -16.00 -11.41 -20.95
CA SER A 75 -17.16 -12.19 -20.48
C SER A 75 -16.83 -13.54 -19.83
N ALA A 76 -15.54 -13.85 -19.66
CA ALA A 76 -15.04 -15.12 -19.13
C ALA A 76 -14.88 -15.12 -17.60
N ILE A 77 -14.66 -13.96 -16.98
CA ILE A 77 -14.38 -13.78 -15.56
C ILE A 77 -15.39 -12.77 -15.00
N LYS A 78 -15.96 -13.06 -13.83
CA LYS A 78 -16.76 -12.10 -13.07
C LYS A 78 -16.10 -11.87 -11.72
N VAL A 79 -15.71 -10.63 -11.47
CA VAL A 79 -15.11 -10.21 -10.20
C VAL A 79 -16.15 -9.52 -9.34
N THR A 80 -16.24 -9.90 -8.07
CA THR A 80 -17.00 -9.19 -7.03
C THR A 80 -16.03 -8.40 -6.15
N TYR A 81 -16.45 -7.21 -5.72
CA TYR A 81 -15.65 -6.32 -4.89
C TYR A 81 -16.26 -6.18 -3.50
N GLN A 82 -15.44 -6.31 -2.47
CA GLN A 82 -15.80 -6.04 -1.09
C GLN A 82 -14.80 -5.07 -0.47
N SER A 83 -15.30 -3.93 0.01
CA SER A 83 -14.51 -3.03 0.85
C SER A 83 -14.50 -3.52 2.31
N THR A 84 -13.29 -3.64 2.88
CA THR A 84 -13.05 -4.23 4.20
C THR A 84 -12.45 -3.18 5.14
N PRO A 85 -13.07 -2.93 6.32
CA PRO A 85 -12.55 -1.94 7.27
C PRO A 85 -11.27 -2.44 7.97
N TRP A 86 -10.41 -1.51 8.37
CA TRP A 86 -9.21 -1.83 9.16
C TRP A 86 -9.52 -2.33 10.57
N SER A 87 -10.64 -1.95 11.16
CA SER A 87 -11.02 -2.45 12.47
C SER A 87 -11.18 -3.97 12.43
N ASN A 88 -10.45 -4.69 13.28
CA ASN A 88 -10.48 -6.15 13.40
C ASN A 88 -10.11 -6.91 12.10
N TRP A 89 -9.39 -6.26 11.17
CA TRP A 89 -9.03 -6.84 9.86
C TRP A 89 -8.36 -8.21 10.01
N TYR A 90 -7.40 -8.33 10.94
CA TYR A 90 -6.61 -9.55 11.11
C TYR A 90 -7.49 -10.75 11.49
N GLN A 91 -8.39 -10.56 12.45
CA GLN A 91 -9.34 -11.60 12.88
C GLN A 91 -10.33 -11.95 11.77
N THR A 92 -10.77 -10.98 10.97
CA THR A 92 -11.66 -11.21 9.82
C THR A 92 -11.01 -12.14 8.80
N PHE A 93 -9.80 -11.83 8.32
CA PHE A 93 -9.09 -12.68 7.37
C PHE A 93 -8.73 -14.04 7.97
N LEU A 94 -8.25 -14.09 9.23
CA LEU A 94 -7.91 -15.35 9.89
C LEU A 94 -9.14 -16.27 10.03
N THR A 95 -10.30 -15.71 10.35
CA THR A 95 -11.56 -16.46 10.42
C THR A 95 -11.93 -17.01 9.05
N ALA A 96 -11.88 -16.17 8.01
CA ALA A 96 -12.20 -16.57 6.64
C ALA A 96 -11.28 -17.70 6.13
N ILE A 97 -9.98 -17.59 6.38
CA ILE A 97 -9.01 -18.65 6.09
C ILE A 97 -9.38 -19.94 6.84
N GLY A 98 -9.64 -19.85 8.15
CA GLY A 98 -9.97 -21.00 9.00
C GLY A 98 -11.30 -21.67 8.66
N SER A 99 -12.27 -20.93 8.12
CA SER A 99 -13.58 -21.46 7.71
C SER A 99 -13.65 -21.92 6.26
N GLY A 100 -12.59 -21.77 5.48
CA GLY A 100 -12.60 -22.14 4.05
C GLY A 100 -13.37 -21.14 3.18
N THR A 101 -13.43 -19.87 3.60
CA THR A 101 -14.19 -18.80 2.93
C THR A 101 -13.31 -17.55 2.73
N ALA A 102 -11.99 -17.73 2.55
CA ALA A 102 -11.11 -16.62 2.18
C ALA A 102 -11.48 -16.10 0.77
N PRO A 103 -11.27 -14.81 0.48
CA PRO A 103 -11.44 -14.28 -0.88
C PRO A 103 -10.43 -14.92 -1.82
N ASP A 104 -10.66 -14.83 -3.14
CA ASP A 104 -9.68 -15.30 -4.13
C ASP A 104 -8.43 -14.41 -4.13
N VAL A 105 -8.62 -13.10 -4.03
CA VAL A 105 -7.55 -12.09 -3.99
C VAL A 105 -7.89 -11.01 -2.97
N SER A 106 -6.87 -10.44 -2.33
CA SER A 106 -7.07 -9.27 -1.47
C SER A 106 -5.91 -8.31 -1.46
N THR A 107 -6.19 -7.03 -1.17
CA THR A 107 -5.17 -6.18 -0.52
C THR A 107 -5.13 -6.52 0.99
N GLY A 108 -4.19 -5.92 1.71
CA GLY A 108 -4.06 -6.15 3.15
C GLY A 108 -2.89 -5.41 3.76
N ALA A 109 -2.61 -5.67 5.04
CA ALA A 109 -1.43 -5.11 5.69
C ALA A 109 -0.14 -5.58 4.97
N GLY A 110 0.89 -4.74 4.90
CA GLY A 110 2.11 -5.05 4.12
C GLY A 110 2.82 -6.37 4.50
N TYR A 111 2.65 -6.88 5.72
CA TYR A 111 3.20 -8.16 6.19
C TYR A 111 2.23 -9.36 6.07
N GLN A 112 0.96 -9.11 5.72
CA GLN A 112 -0.11 -10.10 5.74
C GLN A 112 0.17 -11.29 4.84
N ALA A 113 0.67 -11.05 3.61
CA ALA A 113 0.98 -12.11 2.66
C ALA A 113 2.04 -13.09 3.19
N VAL A 114 3.10 -12.58 3.83
CA VAL A 114 4.15 -13.42 4.44
C VAL A 114 3.56 -14.28 5.55
N GLN A 115 2.79 -13.66 6.46
CA GLN A 115 2.19 -14.36 7.58
C GLN A 115 1.21 -15.46 7.14
N PHE A 116 0.37 -15.16 6.15
CA PHE A 116 -0.62 -16.13 5.65
C PHE A 116 0.01 -17.17 4.73
N PHE A 117 1.14 -16.87 4.10
CA PHE A 117 1.95 -17.87 3.41
C PHE A 117 2.50 -18.92 4.39
N ASP A 118 3.00 -18.49 5.56
CA ASP A 118 3.41 -19.42 6.63
C ASP A 118 2.26 -20.30 7.15
N PHE A 119 1.01 -19.85 7.03
CA PHE A 119 -0.17 -20.65 7.35
C PHE A 119 -0.60 -21.59 6.21
N GLY A 120 0.07 -21.56 5.06
CA GLY A 120 -0.30 -22.31 3.86
C GLY A 120 -1.53 -21.75 3.13
N ALA A 121 -1.91 -20.50 3.42
CA ALA A 121 -3.12 -19.88 2.91
C ALA A 121 -2.89 -19.01 1.65
N ILE A 122 -1.64 -18.71 1.29
CA ILE A 122 -1.29 -17.86 0.14
C ILE A 122 -0.66 -18.69 -0.98
N MET A 123 -1.13 -18.43 -2.21
CA MET A 123 -0.60 -19.02 -3.43
C MET A 123 0.66 -18.28 -3.88
N PRO A 124 1.78 -18.99 -4.15
CA PRO A 124 2.96 -18.39 -4.77
C PRO A 124 2.63 -17.75 -6.12
N LEU A 125 3.25 -16.61 -6.40
CA LEU A 125 3.07 -15.84 -7.63
C LEU A 125 4.25 -15.95 -8.60
N ASP A 126 5.14 -16.93 -8.42
CA ASP A 126 6.37 -17.08 -9.22
C ASP A 126 6.08 -17.14 -10.74
N ASP A 127 5.06 -17.89 -11.15
CA ASP A 127 4.63 -18.01 -12.55
C ASP A 127 4.02 -16.70 -13.09
N LEU A 128 3.37 -15.90 -12.24
CA LEU A 128 2.85 -14.60 -12.64
C LEU A 128 4.01 -13.61 -12.83
N VAL A 129 4.93 -13.57 -11.88
CA VAL A 129 6.11 -12.70 -11.94
C VAL A 129 7.01 -13.06 -13.12
N ALA A 130 7.22 -14.35 -13.40
CA ALA A 130 7.97 -14.81 -14.56
C ALA A 130 7.33 -14.34 -15.87
N ASP A 131 6.01 -14.43 -16.00
CA ASP A 131 5.28 -13.96 -17.17
C ASP A 131 5.36 -12.43 -17.34
N MET A 132 5.24 -11.67 -16.25
CA MET A 132 5.40 -10.20 -16.28
C MET A 132 6.83 -9.78 -16.62
N LYS A 133 7.84 -10.54 -16.18
CA LYS A 133 9.24 -10.33 -16.60
C LYS A 133 9.42 -10.66 -18.09
N ALA A 134 8.74 -11.69 -18.59
CA ALA A 134 8.84 -12.11 -19.99
C ALA A 134 8.17 -11.14 -20.99
N ASP A 135 7.08 -10.48 -20.59
CA ASP A 135 6.40 -9.48 -21.44
C ASP A 135 6.77 -8.03 -21.13
N GLY A 136 7.64 -7.81 -20.14
CA GLY A 136 8.17 -6.50 -19.76
C GLY A 136 7.26 -5.70 -18.83
N SER A 137 6.08 -6.20 -18.45
CA SER A 137 5.19 -5.45 -17.56
C SER A 137 5.67 -5.38 -16.10
N ALA A 138 6.64 -6.22 -15.72
CA ALA A 138 7.37 -6.13 -14.46
C ALA A 138 8.38 -4.95 -14.43
N ASP A 139 8.90 -4.52 -15.57
CA ASP A 139 9.89 -3.41 -15.65
C ASP A 139 9.26 -2.05 -15.34
N ASP A 140 7.93 -1.98 -15.38
CA ASP A 140 7.19 -0.80 -14.98
C ASP A 140 7.12 -0.64 -13.45
N PHE A 141 7.43 -1.65 -12.63
CA PHE A 141 7.56 -1.43 -11.19
C PHE A 141 8.82 -0.63 -10.85
N LEU A 142 8.76 0.15 -9.76
CA LEU A 142 9.95 0.79 -9.22
C LEU A 142 10.98 -0.30 -8.82
N PRO A 143 12.29 -0.01 -8.96
CA PRO A 143 13.34 -1.01 -8.82
C PRO A 143 13.28 -1.79 -7.49
N GLY A 144 13.31 -3.13 -7.59
CA GLY A 144 13.40 -4.05 -6.46
C GLY A 144 12.12 -4.25 -5.66
N LEU A 145 10.99 -3.62 -5.99
CA LEU A 145 9.75 -3.78 -5.23
C LEU A 145 9.16 -5.19 -5.33
N VAL A 146 9.12 -5.77 -6.54
CA VAL A 146 8.56 -7.11 -6.76
C VAL A 146 9.39 -8.15 -6.01
N ASP A 147 10.72 -8.10 -6.15
CA ASP A 147 11.62 -9.08 -5.53
C ASP A 147 11.63 -8.96 -3.99
N ARG A 148 11.31 -7.79 -3.43
CA ARG A 148 11.17 -7.59 -1.96
C ARG A 148 9.97 -8.32 -1.36
N LEU A 149 9.01 -8.77 -2.16
CA LEU A 149 7.89 -9.60 -1.72
C LEU A 149 8.17 -11.09 -1.89
N THR A 150 9.45 -11.47 -1.83
CA THR A 150 9.90 -12.86 -1.78
C THR A 150 10.01 -13.34 -0.33
N TYR A 151 9.46 -14.52 -0.04
CA TYR A 151 9.61 -15.19 1.24
C TYR A 151 9.72 -16.70 1.01
N GLN A 152 10.65 -17.37 1.71
CA GLN A 152 11.00 -18.77 1.47
C GLN A 152 11.26 -19.07 -0.02
N ASP A 153 12.02 -18.18 -0.69
CA ASP A 153 12.35 -18.25 -2.12
C ASP A 153 11.16 -18.18 -3.10
N GLN A 154 9.98 -17.75 -2.65
CA GLN A 154 8.78 -17.61 -3.47
C GLN A 154 8.19 -16.20 -3.41
N HIS A 155 7.67 -15.69 -4.53
CA HIS A 155 6.92 -14.43 -4.53
C HIS A 155 5.56 -14.64 -3.87
N VAL A 156 5.30 -14.01 -2.73
CA VAL A 156 4.06 -14.23 -1.96
C VAL A 156 2.97 -13.19 -2.25
N ALA A 157 3.32 -12.09 -2.91
CA ALA A 157 2.38 -11.02 -3.26
C ALA A 157 2.92 -10.13 -4.39
N LEU A 158 2.02 -9.33 -4.98
CA LEU A 158 2.35 -8.31 -5.97
C LEU A 158 2.23 -6.91 -5.33
N PRO A 159 3.21 -6.01 -5.49
CA PRO A 159 3.15 -4.69 -4.85
C PRO A 159 2.05 -3.85 -5.53
N TRP A 160 1.30 -3.08 -4.73
CA TRP A 160 0.29 -2.16 -5.28
C TRP A 160 0.56 -0.71 -4.88
N ALA A 161 0.93 -0.45 -3.62
CA ALA A 161 1.26 0.88 -3.12
C ALA A 161 2.44 0.88 -2.12
N ILE A 162 3.12 2.02 -2.00
CA ILE A 162 4.10 2.28 -0.96
C ILE A 162 3.49 3.24 0.06
N ASP A 163 3.42 2.78 1.31
CA ASP A 163 3.04 3.62 2.45
C ASP A 163 4.30 4.16 3.10
N ILE A 164 4.60 5.45 3.03
CA ILE A 164 5.84 6.03 3.58
C ILE A 164 5.55 7.04 4.69
N ARG A 165 6.48 7.27 5.61
CA ARG A 165 6.39 8.38 6.58
C ARG A 165 7.43 9.44 6.29
N VAL A 166 7.01 10.69 6.31
CA VAL A 166 7.86 11.87 6.11
C VAL A 166 7.45 12.98 7.07
N PRO A 167 8.38 13.84 7.52
CA PRO A 167 8.02 15.01 8.32
C PRO A 167 7.43 16.11 7.44
N TYR A 168 6.21 16.53 7.76
CA TYR A 168 5.61 17.76 7.28
C TYR A 168 5.97 18.89 8.25
N TYR A 169 6.17 20.10 7.71
CA TYR A 169 6.43 21.29 8.51
C TYR A 169 5.67 22.51 8.00
N ARG A 170 5.39 23.44 8.91
CA ARG A 170 4.78 24.74 8.64
C ARG A 170 5.83 25.77 8.27
N LYS A 171 5.98 26.04 6.98
CA LYS A 171 6.93 27.02 6.41
C LYS A 171 6.76 28.39 7.03
N ASP A 172 5.52 28.84 7.21
CA ASP A 172 5.19 30.14 7.80
C ASP A 172 5.58 30.23 9.29
N LEU A 173 5.40 29.15 10.05
CA LEU A 173 5.83 29.12 11.46
C LEU A 173 7.35 29.05 11.60
N TYR A 174 8.02 28.34 10.70
CA TYR A 174 9.47 28.28 10.63
C TYR A 174 10.06 29.64 10.22
N GLU A 175 9.49 30.29 9.20
CA GLU A 175 9.88 31.63 8.75
C GLU A 175 9.68 32.69 9.86
N ALA A 176 8.54 32.65 10.56
CA ALA A 176 8.26 33.54 11.69
C ALA A 176 9.26 33.34 12.85
N ALA A 177 9.79 32.14 13.03
CA ALA A 177 10.84 31.83 13.99
C ALA A 177 12.27 32.13 13.47
N GLY A 178 12.43 32.53 12.20
CA GLY A 178 13.72 32.77 11.57
C GLY A 178 14.52 31.48 11.31
N ILE A 179 13.84 30.35 11.14
CA ILE A 179 14.42 29.01 10.97
C ILE A 179 14.15 28.49 9.55
N SER A 180 15.14 27.86 8.94
CA SER A 180 15.01 27.10 7.69
C SER A 180 14.65 25.63 7.95
N SER A 181 14.19 24.91 6.91
CA SER A 181 13.94 23.47 7.03
C SER A 181 15.20 22.71 7.50
N PRO A 182 15.12 21.87 8.54
CA PRO A 182 16.26 21.19 9.12
C PRO A 182 16.73 20.03 8.24
N THR A 183 18.02 19.73 8.32
CA THR A 183 18.69 18.64 7.60
C THR A 183 19.34 17.63 8.54
N THR A 184 19.43 17.93 9.83
CA THR A 184 19.99 17.06 10.87
C THR A 184 19.05 16.98 12.08
N TRP A 185 19.24 15.97 12.94
CA TRP A 185 18.48 15.85 14.19
C TRP A 185 18.69 17.02 15.15
N ASP A 186 19.91 17.57 15.22
CA ASP A 186 20.20 18.72 16.08
C ASP A 186 19.47 19.97 15.58
N GLU A 187 19.47 20.21 14.26
CA GLU A 187 18.69 21.28 13.63
C GLU A 187 17.19 21.05 13.83
N PHE A 188 16.72 19.81 13.73
CA PHE A 188 15.32 19.46 13.95
C PHE A 188 14.88 19.79 15.38
N ALA A 189 15.63 19.36 16.40
CA ALA A 189 15.33 19.66 17.80
C ALA A 189 15.38 21.18 18.07
N ALA A 190 16.35 21.88 17.49
CA ALA A 190 16.43 23.34 17.59
C ALA A 190 15.22 24.03 16.93
N ALA A 191 14.80 23.57 15.76
CA ALA A 191 13.66 24.11 15.03
C ALA A 191 12.34 23.87 15.77
N THR A 192 12.10 22.67 16.31
CA THR A 192 10.91 22.38 17.11
C THR A 192 10.86 23.24 18.38
N LYS A 193 12.01 23.46 19.01
CA LYS A 193 12.08 24.34 20.17
C LYS A 193 11.82 25.79 19.83
N ALA A 194 12.41 26.29 18.74
CA ALA A 194 12.24 27.68 18.29
C ALA A 194 10.80 27.99 17.85
N THR A 195 10.09 26.99 17.33
CA THR A 195 8.68 27.09 16.94
C THR A 195 7.70 26.81 18.09
N THR A 196 8.20 26.61 19.32
CA THR A 196 7.35 26.45 20.51
C THR A 196 7.15 27.79 21.20
N SER A 197 5.91 28.28 21.26
CA SER A 197 5.55 29.56 21.86
C SER A 197 4.07 29.61 22.25
N GLY A 198 3.76 29.88 23.52
CA GLY A 198 2.39 29.97 24.00
C GLY A 198 1.63 28.65 23.83
N GLU A 199 0.59 28.66 23.00
CA GLU A 199 -0.21 27.48 22.65
C GLU A 199 0.28 26.75 21.38
N GLN A 200 1.34 27.26 20.74
CA GLN A 200 1.99 26.62 19.60
C GLN A 200 3.16 25.76 20.07
N TYR A 201 3.26 24.54 19.54
CA TYR A 201 4.31 23.57 19.85
C TYR A 201 5.09 23.19 18.60
N GLY A 202 6.36 22.80 18.78
CA GLY A 202 7.23 22.44 17.66
C GLY A 202 6.80 21.17 16.94
N MET A 203 6.26 20.19 17.67
CA MET A 203 5.88 18.90 17.12
C MET A 203 4.64 18.32 17.82
N VAL A 204 3.82 17.58 17.07
CA VAL A 204 2.76 16.73 17.60
C VAL A 204 2.99 15.27 17.22
N ILE A 205 2.68 14.35 18.15
CA ILE A 205 2.76 12.89 17.93
C ILE A 205 1.45 12.25 18.42
N PRO A 206 0.67 11.56 17.57
CA PRO A 206 -0.57 10.90 17.99
C PRO A 206 -0.25 9.64 18.81
N SER A 207 -0.07 9.79 20.13
CA SER A 207 0.48 8.73 20.98
C SER A 207 -0.59 7.95 21.77
N ALA A 208 -1.88 8.11 21.46
CA ALA A 208 -2.99 7.36 22.06
C ALA A 208 -3.05 5.89 21.56
N ALA A 209 -1.92 5.18 21.61
CA ALA A 209 -1.74 3.84 21.08
C ALA A 209 -2.15 3.67 19.61
N THR A 210 -1.99 4.72 18.80
CA THR A 210 -2.31 4.65 17.37
C THR A 210 -1.17 4.01 16.58
N VAL A 211 -1.53 3.48 15.41
CA VAL A 211 -0.59 2.94 14.43
C VAL A 211 0.35 4.04 13.96
N LEU A 212 -0.17 5.23 13.63
CA LEU A 212 0.63 6.36 13.17
C LEU A 212 1.62 6.86 14.23
N GLY A 213 1.23 6.89 15.51
CA GLY A 213 2.13 7.24 16.62
C GLY A 213 3.32 6.29 16.74
N SER A 214 3.06 4.99 16.57
CA SER A 214 4.14 4.00 16.54
C SER A 214 5.06 4.23 15.34
N HIS A 215 4.50 4.52 14.16
CA HIS A 215 5.27 4.78 12.94
C HIS A 215 6.14 6.04 13.05
N ASN A 216 5.69 7.06 13.80
CA ASN A 216 6.50 8.25 14.09
C ASN A 216 7.80 7.85 14.80
N LEU A 217 7.72 7.02 15.84
CA LEU A 217 8.90 6.54 16.57
C LEU A 217 9.78 5.65 15.69
N PHE A 218 9.17 4.71 14.96
CA PHE A 218 9.91 3.76 14.13
C PHE A 218 10.69 4.45 13.01
N MET A 219 10.14 5.52 12.44
CA MET A 219 10.82 6.34 11.45
C MET A 219 12.16 6.83 11.98
N PHE A 220 12.20 7.43 13.18
CA PHE A 220 13.44 7.91 13.78
C PHE A 220 14.36 6.77 14.24
N MET A 221 13.82 5.65 14.71
CA MET A 221 14.63 4.48 15.08
C MET A 221 15.41 3.95 13.87
N PHE A 222 14.74 3.74 12.73
CA PHE A 222 15.37 3.31 11.50
C PHE A 222 16.29 4.40 10.91
N ASN A 223 15.90 5.67 11.03
CA ASN A 223 16.76 6.78 10.63
C ASN A 223 18.10 6.79 11.37
N ASN A 224 18.13 6.41 12.66
CA ASN A 224 19.36 6.30 13.47
C ASN A 224 20.16 5.01 13.27
N GLY A 225 19.75 4.15 12.33
CA GLY A 225 20.34 2.83 12.11
C GLY A 225 19.98 1.80 13.18
N GLY A 226 18.93 2.06 13.97
CA GLY A 226 18.33 1.09 14.87
C GLY A 226 17.29 0.22 14.17
N GLY A 227 16.38 -0.36 14.95
CA GLY A 227 15.34 -1.26 14.46
C GLY A 227 14.95 -2.34 15.47
N PHE A 228 14.13 -3.29 15.06
CA PHE A 228 13.59 -4.31 15.99
C PHE A 228 14.40 -5.59 16.04
N PHE A 229 15.21 -5.85 15.02
CA PHE A 229 15.88 -7.13 14.81
C PHE A 229 17.37 -6.90 14.59
N ALA A 230 18.19 -7.82 15.10
CA ALA A 230 19.60 -7.93 14.76
C ALA A 230 19.78 -8.56 13.35
N GLU A 231 21.01 -8.57 12.84
CA GLU A 231 21.34 -9.14 11.52
C GLU A 231 20.96 -10.63 11.39
N ASP A 232 20.95 -11.37 12.50
CA ASP A 232 20.57 -12.79 12.53
C ASP A 232 19.05 -13.03 12.64
N GLY A 233 18.25 -11.95 12.66
CA GLY A 233 16.79 -11.98 12.76
C GLY A 233 16.25 -12.13 14.20
N SER A 234 17.12 -12.20 15.20
CA SER A 234 16.69 -12.18 16.61
C SER A 234 16.20 -10.79 17.02
N LEU A 235 15.30 -10.72 18.01
CA LEU A 235 14.79 -9.44 18.53
C LEU A 235 15.90 -8.67 19.26
N ASP A 236 16.11 -7.41 18.87
CA ASP A 236 17.10 -6.50 19.47
C ASP A 236 16.52 -5.09 19.66
N VAL A 237 15.33 -5.01 20.27
CA VAL A 237 14.60 -3.74 20.46
C VAL A 237 15.33 -2.77 21.39
N MET A 238 16.19 -3.26 22.29
CA MET A 238 16.90 -2.45 23.28
C MET A 238 18.31 -2.04 22.84
N ASN A 239 18.62 -2.13 21.55
CA ASN A 239 19.91 -1.68 21.03
C ASN A 239 20.17 -0.18 21.31
N GLU A 240 21.45 0.20 21.32
CA GLU A 240 21.90 1.55 21.67
C GLU A 240 21.25 2.63 20.78
N ARG A 241 21.04 2.36 19.49
CA ARG A 241 20.45 3.34 18.54
C ARG A 241 18.98 3.62 18.83
N ASN A 242 18.23 2.61 19.26
CA ASN A 242 16.85 2.78 19.71
C ASN A 242 16.77 3.55 21.03
N VAL A 243 17.66 3.25 21.99
CA VAL A 243 17.73 3.97 23.27
C VAL A 243 18.06 5.45 23.05
N GLU A 244 19.02 5.76 22.18
CA GLU A 244 19.34 7.13 21.77
C GLU A 244 18.14 7.85 21.14
N THR A 245 17.40 7.17 20.27
CA THR A 245 16.19 7.72 19.64
C THR A 245 15.13 8.06 20.71
N MET A 246 14.89 7.16 21.66
CA MET A 246 13.94 7.43 22.74
C MET A 246 14.42 8.56 23.65
N GLN A 247 15.73 8.69 23.88
CA GLN A 247 16.31 9.79 24.64
C GLN A 247 16.17 11.14 23.90
N PHE A 248 16.26 11.14 22.57
CA PHE A 248 16.01 12.32 21.74
C PHE A 248 14.58 12.85 21.93
N PHE A 249 13.57 11.97 21.80
CA PHE A 249 12.18 12.34 22.08
C PHE A 249 11.95 12.76 23.54
N ALA A 250 12.54 12.05 24.52
CA ALA A 250 12.42 12.40 25.92
C ALA A 250 12.97 13.81 26.23
N ASN A 251 14.05 14.21 25.54
CA ASN A 251 14.59 15.57 25.66
C ASN A 251 13.63 16.62 25.08
N MET A 252 13.03 16.35 23.92
CA MET A 252 12.02 17.23 23.31
C MET A 252 10.71 17.32 24.11
N VAL A 253 10.32 16.25 24.81
CA VAL A 253 9.21 16.32 25.77
C VAL A 253 9.61 17.21 26.96
N LYS A 254 10.82 17.00 27.50
CA LYS A 254 11.31 17.71 28.68
C LYS A 254 11.45 19.21 28.47
N ASP A 255 11.84 19.65 27.26
CA ASP A 255 11.96 21.07 26.95
C ASP A 255 10.68 21.73 26.44
N GLY A 256 9.59 20.96 26.35
CA GLY A 256 8.27 21.44 25.97
C GLY A 256 8.02 21.52 24.46
N SER A 257 8.96 21.03 23.62
CA SER A 257 8.83 21.09 22.16
C SER A 257 7.71 20.19 21.60
N ILE A 258 7.40 19.09 22.31
CA ILE A 258 6.31 18.18 21.93
C ILE A 258 5.01 18.61 22.61
N HIS A 259 3.95 18.74 21.81
CA HIS A 259 2.61 19.11 22.28
C HIS A 259 2.17 18.22 23.45
N PRO A 260 1.82 18.75 24.63
CA PRO A 260 1.56 17.96 25.84
C PRO A 260 0.33 17.04 25.70
N GLY A 261 -0.63 17.40 24.84
CA GLY A 261 -1.76 16.57 24.47
C GLY A 261 -1.41 15.31 23.64
N SER A 262 -0.19 15.21 23.09
CA SER A 262 0.26 14.11 22.23
C SER A 262 -0.02 12.73 22.83
N ALA A 263 0.15 12.56 24.15
CA ALA A 263 -0.11 11.30 24.85
C ALA A 263 -1.56 10.80 24.72
N GLY A 264 -2.53 11.70 24.56
CA GLY A 264 -3.95 11.39 24.43
C GLY A 264 -4.53 11.62 23.03
N PHE A 265 -3.74 12.13 22.10
CA PHE A 265 -4.18 12.44 20.74
C PHE A 265 -4.22 11.19 19.86
N GLY A 266 -5.34 11.01 19.17
CA GLY A 266 -5.44 10.13 18.02
C GLY A 266 -4.95 10.81 16.74
N ASP A 267 -4.97 10.09 15.63
CA ASP A 267 -4.48 10.58 14.33
C ASP A 267 -5.20 11.87 13.90
N SER A 268 -6.52 11.92 14.05
CA SER A 268 -7.32 13.11 13.71
C SER A 268 -7.05 14.32 14.61
N ASP A 269 -6.63 14.10 15.86
CA ASP A 269 -6.27 15.20 16.76
C ASP A 269 -4.90 15.78 16.37
N ALA A 270 -3.95 14.92 16.01
CA ALA A 270 -2.65 15.36 15.49
C ALA A 270 -2.76 16.07 14.13
N ASP A 271 -3.62 15.56 13.22
CA ASP A 271 -3.94 16.25 11.96
C ASP A 271 -4.44 17.67 12.24
N LYS A 272 -5.47 17.81 13.10
CA LYS A 272 -6.01 19.12 13.47
C LYS A 272 -4.96 20.01 14.11
N ALA A 273 -4.13 19.46 14.99
CA ALA A 273 -3.11 20.24 15.67
C ALA A 273 -2.13 20.89 14.67
N PHE A 274 -1.71 20.13 13.66
CA PHE A 274 -0.84 20.62 12.59
C PHE A 274 -1.56 21.61 11.66
N LEU A 275 -2.75 21.26 11.19
CA LEU A 275 -3.53 22.06 10.24
C LEU A 275 -3.96 23.41 10.83
N GLN A 276 -4.20 23.46 12.14
CA GLN A 276 -4.60 24.68 12.87
C GLN A 276 -3.41 25.49 13.42
N SER A 277 -2.18 25.21 12.98
CA SER A 277 -0.96 25.91 13.43
C SER A 277 -0.60 25.73 14.91
N THR A 278 -1.25 24.81 15.64
CA THR A 278 -0.90 24.52 17.05
C THR A 278 0.32 23.60 17.16
N ALA A 279 0.68 22.92 16.07
CA ALA A 279 1.92 22.17 15.93
C ALA A 279 2.64 22.57 14.63
N ALA A 280 3.92 22.89 14.72
CA ALA A 280 4.72 23.31 13.55
C ALA A 280 5.23 22.14 12.70
N THR A 281 5.29 20.93 13.28
CA THR A 281 5.85 19.73 12.63
C THR A 281 5.01 18.50 12.95
N PHE A 282 4.83 17.63 11.97
CA PHE A 282 4.11 16.38 12.14
C PHE A 282 4.61 15.31 11.14
N VAL A 283 4.88 14.10 11.62
CA VAL A 283 5.28 12.99 10.74
C VAL A 283 4.03 12.22 10.28
N ARG A 284 3.80 12.22 8.96
CA ARG A 284 2.66 11.59 8.30
C ARG A 284 3.10 11.00 6.95
N GLY A 285 2.29 10.13 6.36
CA GLY A 285 2.44 9.77 4.95
C GLY A 285 1.75 10.77 4.02
N PRO A 286 1.89 10.59 2.70
CA PRO A 286 1.11 11.28 1.69
C PRO A 286 -0.41 11.20 1.94
N GLY A 287 -1.18 12.09 1.32
CA GLY A 287 -2.63 12.21 1.53
C GLY A 287 -3.05 13.21 2.61
N LEU A 288 -2.12 13.95 3.22
CA LEU A 288 -2.51 15.12 4.02
C LEU A 288 -3.08 16.23 3.11
N GLU A 289 -2.49 16.35 1.92
CA GLU A 289 -2.85 17.27 0.84
C GLU A 289 -4.23 17.05 0.23
N THR A 290 -4.84 15.88 0.43
CA THR A 290 -6.19 15.59 -0.08
C THR A 290 -7.30 16.05 0.88
N ARG A 291 -6.94 16.53 2.08
CA ARG A 291 -7.92 17.05 3.03
C ARG A 291 -8.41 18.44 2.64
N GLU A 292 -9.68 18.71 2.87
CA GLU A 292 -10.31 20.00 2.57
C GLU A 292 -9.65 21.16 3.34
N ASP A 293 -9.34 20.95 4.62
CA ASP A 293 -8.70 21.93 5.51
C ASP A 293 -7.23 22.23 5.14
N MET A 294 -6.58 21.36 4.36
CA MET A 294 -5.24 21.57 3.84
C MET A 294 -5.20 22.55 2.66
N ALA A 295 -6.31 22.71 1.93
CA ALA A 295 -6.37 23.57 0.75
C ALA A 295 -6.07 25.06 1.06
N GLU A 296 -6.45 25.52 2.25
CA GLU A 296 -6.25 26.92 2.69
C GLU A 296 -4.79 27.22 3.08
N ILE A 297 -4.04 26.21 3.51
CA ILE A 297 -2.67 26.36 4.02
C ILE A 297 -1.62 25.66 3.15
N LYS A 298 -2.00 25.13 1.98
CA LYS A 298 -1.10 24.35 1.11
C LYS A 298 0.23 25.05 0.80
N ASP A 299 0.21 26.38 0.64
CA ASP A 299 1.40 27.16 0.32
C ASP A 299 2.25 27.46 1.56
N GLN A 300 1.74 27.15 2.76
CA GLN A 300 2.39 27.29 4.05
C GLN A 300 2.94 25.96 4.58
N VAL A 301 2.70 24.84 3.90
CA VAL A 301 3.22 23.53 4.30
C VAL A 301 4.35 23.09 3.37
N GLY A 302 5.32 22.37 3.90
CA GLY A 302 6.38 21.72 3.14
C GLY A 302 6.72 20.34 3.70
N LEU A 303 7.40 19.54 2.88
CA LEU A 303 8.03 18.29 3.31
C LEU A 303 9.49 18.56 3.70
N MET A 304 9.93 17.96 4.80
CA MET A 304 11.34 17.97 5.17
C MET A 304 12.11 16.96 4.32
N SER A 305 13.32 17.36 3.90
CA SER A 305 14.31 16.42 3.35
C SER A 305 14.66 15.36 4.40
N PRO A 306 15.15 14.17 3.99
CA PRO A 306 15.64 13.16 4.92
C PRO A 306 16.64 13.75 5.92
N LEU A 307 16.32 13.63 7.21
CA LEU A 307 17.17 14.13 8.28
C LEU A 307 18.36 13.18 8.47
N ALA A 308 19.56 13.75 8.58
CA ALA A 308 20.72 13.02 9.08
C ALA A 308 20.58 12.80 10.59
N SER A 309 20.72 11.56 11.03
CA SER A 309 20.77 11.22 12.45
C SER A 309 22.02 11.78 13.13
N SER A 310 22.12 11.64 14.46
CA SER A 310 23.35 11.94 15.23
C SER A 310 24.57 11.13 14.77
N HIS A 311 24.36 10.05 14.02
CA HIS A 311 25.41 9.20 13.44
C HIS A 311 25.53 9.34 11.92
N ASN A 312 24.95 10.40 11.35
CA ASN A 312 24.98 10.68 9.91
C ASN A 312 24.38 9.55 9.06
N THR A 313 23.40 8.83 9.62
CA THR A 313 22.59 7.85 8.89
C THR A 313 21.30 8.50 8.42
N TYR A 314 20.73 7.94 7.36
CA TYR A 314 19.46 8.36 6.80
C TYR A 314 18.55 7.13 6.72
N GLY A 315 17.27 7.35 6.93
CA GLY A 315 16.26 6.31 6.85
C GLY A 315 14.88 6.85 7.13
N THR A 316 13.88 6.06 6.75
CA THR A 316 12.49 6.24 7.12
C THR A 316 11.83 4.87 7.22
N ILE A 317 10.59 4.84 7.69
CA ILE A 317 9.74 3.66 7.62
C ILE A 317 8.82 3.75 6.41
N PHE A 318 8.68 2.62 5.71
CA PHE A 318 7.66 2.44 4.69
C PHE A 318 7.16 0.99 4.66
N TRP A 319 5.98 0.79 4.07
CA TRP A 319 5.42 -0.52 3.76
C TRP A 319 5.27 -0.68 2.26
N ILE A 320 5.60 -1.86 1.77
CA ILE A 320 5.23 -2.29 0.42
C ILE A 320 3.87 -2.98 0.57
N ASN A 321 2.80 -2.19 0.52
CA ASN A 321 1.45 -2.74 0.53
C ASN A 321 1.25 -3.54 -0.75
N ASN A 322 0.58 -4.67 -0.62
CA ASN A 322 0.58 -5.70 -1.64
C ASN A 322 -0.78 -6.37 -1.79
N MET A 323 -0.94 -7.04 -2.93
CA MET A 323 -2.08 -7.88 -3.28
C MET A 323 -1.65 -9.34 -3.26
N MET A 324 -2.43 -10.19 -2.62
CA MET A 324 -2.12 -11.61 -2.41
C MET A 324 -3.27 -12.49 -2.90
N VAL A 325 -2.94 -13.70 -3.35
CA VAL A 325 -3.91 -14.69 -3.83
C VAL A 325 -3.99 -15.83 -2.84
N TYR A 326 -5.20 -16.27 -2.49
CA TYR A 326 -5.39 -17.31 -1.50
C TYR A 326 -5.42 -18.70 -2.15
N THR A 327 -4.89 -19.70 -1.45
CA THR A 327 -4.89 -21.11 -1.93
C THR A 327 -6.28 -21.72 -2.05
N GLN A 328 -7.29 -21.08 -1.45
CA GLN A 328 -8.70 -21.50 -1.47
C GLN A 328 -9.43 -21.11 -2.77
N THR A 329 -8.80 -20.31 -3.64
CA THR A 329 -9.39 -19.95 -4.94
C THR A 329 -9.72 -21.19 -5.78
N GLU A 330 -10.95 -21.27 -6.28
CA GLU A 330 -11.36 -22.32 -7.23
C GLU A 330 -10.98 -21.96 -8.68
N ASN A 331 -10.60 -20.70 -8.94
CA ASN A 331 -10.34 -20.15 -10.27
C ASN A 331 -8.94 -19.48 -10.38
N PRO A 332 -7.83 -20.19 -10.11
CA PRO A 332 -6.49 -19.60 -10.03
C PRO A 332 -6.08 -18.79 -11.26
N ASP A 333 -6.31 -19.31 -12.48
CA ASP A 333 -5.95 -18.59 -13.71
C ASP A 333 -6.75 -17.30 -13.89
N ALA A 334 -8.03 -17.30 -13.51
CA ALA A 334 -8.89 -16.12 -13.57
C ALA A 334 -8.43 -15.07 -12.54
N THR A 335 -8.13 -15.52 -11.31
CA THR A 335 -7.65 -14.66 -10.23
C THR A 335 -6.31 -14.01 -10.58
N LEU A 336 -5.36 -14.76 -11.14
CA LEU A 336 -4.07 -14.21 -11.60
C LEU A 336 -4.24 -13.25 -12.80
N THR A 337 -5.18 -13.53 -13.69
CA THR A 337 -5.52 -12.63 -14.81
C THR A 337 -6.06 -11.30 -14.29
N PHE A 338 -6.99 -11.34 -13.34
CA PHE A 338 -7.52 -10.14 -12.70
C PHE A 338 -6.44 -9.39 -11.91
N LEU A 339 -5.63 -10.08 -11.09
CA LEU A 339 -4.55 -9.47 -10.30
C LEU A 339 -3.58 -8.67 -11.18
N LYS A 340 -3.15 -9.26 -12.30
CA LYS A 340 -2.28 -8.58 -13.26
C LYS A 340 -2.95 -7.35 -13.85
N TRP A 341 -4.16 -7.52 -14.37
CA TRP A 341 -4.91 -6.42 -14.99
C TRP A 341 -5.13 -5.28 -13.99
N TYR A 342 -5.56 -5.57 -12.77
CA TYR A 342 -5.80 -4.57 -11.74
C TYR A 342 -4.52 -3.81 -11.40
N SER A 343 -3.41 -4.53 -11.21
CA SER A 343 -2.09 -3.92 -11.01
C SER A 343 -1.70 -2.95 -12.12
N GLU A 344 -1.97 -3.27 -13.38
CA GLU A 344 -1.64 -2.44 -14.56
C GLU A 344 -2.60 -1.27 -14.77
N ASN A 345 -3.81 -1.30 -14.20
CA ASN A 345 -4.87 -0.32 -14.46
C ASN A 345 -5.28 0.51 -13.24
N GLN A 346 -4.73 0.27 -12.06
CA GLN A 346 -5.15 0.91 -10.79
C GLN A 346 -4.74 2.38 -10.62
N LYS A 347 -4.14 3.06 -11.61
CA LYS A 347 -3.80 4.49 -11.51
C LYS A 347 -4.96 5.40 -11.05
N PRO A 348 -6.23 5.17 -11.45
CA PRO A 348 -7.36 5.96 -10.97
C PRO A 348 -7.51 5.99 -9.44
N LEU A 349 -7.03 4.97 -8.71
CA LEU A 349 -7.07 4.96 -7.24
C LEU A 349 -6.40 6.20 -6.62
N TRP A 350 -5.44 6.82 -7.32
CA TRP A 350 -4.81 8.08 -6.95
C TRP A 350 -5.52 9.29 -7.55
N THR A 351 -5.67 9.30 -8.89
CA THR A 351 -6.14 10.50 -9.61
C THR A 351 -7.61 10.84 -9.35
N GLU A 352 -8.42 9.83 -9.03
CA GLU A 352 -9.85 9.94 -8.73
C GLU A 352 -10.18 9.46 -7.31
N GLY A 353 -9.50 8.41 -6.84
CA GLY A 353 -9.73 7.82 -5.52
C GLY A 353 -9.02 8.54 -4.37
N HIS A 354 -8.11 9.47 -4.66
CA HIS A 354 -7.39 10.27 -3.67
C HIS A 354 -6.69 9.45 -2.56
N THR A 355 -6.18 8.26 -2.90
CA THR A 355 -5.40 7.45 -1.95
C THR A 355 -4.12 8.17 -1.52
N GLY A 356 -3.85 8.19 -0.21
CA GLY A 356 -2.69 8.85 0.41
C GLY A 356 -1.44 7.99 0.38
N GLN A 357 -1.16 7.33 -0.73
CA GLN A 357 -0.06 6.37 -0.87
C GLN A 357 0.76 6.69 -2.11
N MET A 358 1.96 6.14 -2.20
CA MET A 358 2.79 6.28 -3.40
C MET A 358 2.56 5.09 -4.36
N PRO A 359 2.53 5.30 -5.68
CA PRO A 359 2.37 4.22 -6.63
C PRO A 359 3.64 3.36 -6.67
N THR A 360 3.46 2.08 -6.96
CA THR A 360 4.56 1.12 -7.14
C THR A 360 5.06 1.04 -8.57
N ARG A 361 4.33 1.62 -9.52
CA ARG A 361 4.65 1.65 -10.94
C ARG A 361 5.23 3.00 -11.37
N SER A 362 6.33 2.96 -12.12
CA SER A 362 7.03 4.10 -12.70
C SER A 362 6.15 4.88 -13.67
N SER A 363 5.34 4.20 -14.50
CA SER A 363 4.37 4.83 -15.39
C SER A 363 3.34 5.66 -14.63
N PHE A 364 2.93 5.22 -13.44
CA PHE A 364 1.99 5.96 -12.60
C PHE A 364 2.70 7.12 -11.91
N ALA A 365 3.88 6.87 -11.32
CA ALA A 365 4.68 7.91 -10.68
C ALA A 365 5.05 9.06 -11.63
N SER A 366 5.14 8.79 -12.94
CA SER A 366 5.44 9.80 -13.97
C SER A 366 4.21 10.64 -14.39
N ASP A 367 3.02 10.34 -13.87
CA ASP A 367 1.81 11.11 -14.16
C ASP A 367 1.90 12.52 -13.54
N PRO A 368 1.37 13.57 -14.21
CA PRO A 368 1.34 14.93 -13.66
C PRO A 368 0.70 15.01 -12.27
N TYR A 369 -0.23 14.11 -11.94
CA TYR A 369 -0.81 14.02 -10.60
C TYR A 369 0.26 13.91 -9.49
N PHE A 370 1.36 13.21 -9.76
CA PHE A 370 2.49 13.10 -8.83
C PHE A 370 3.56 14.16 -9.11
N GLN A 371 3.95 14.34 -10.37
CA GLN A 371 5.08 15.23 -10.72
C GLN A 371 4.82 16.71 -10.38
N ASP A 372 3.56 17.16 -10.43
CA ASP A 372 3.18 18.54 -10.11
C ASP A 372 2.77 18.72 -8.65
N ASN A 373 2.69 17.63 -7.87
CA ASN A 373 2.30 17.66 -6.47
C ASN A 373 3.55 17.72 -5.57
N PRO A 374 3.77 18.81 -4.82
CA PRO A 374 4.96 18.95 -3.97
C PRO A 374 5.00 17.98 -2.77
N TYR A 375 3.96 17.16 -2.59
CA TYR A 375 3.83 16.20 -1.50
C TYR A 375 4.03 14.74 -1.92
N THR A 376 4.24 14.46 -3.21
CA THR A 376 4.40 13.10 -3.73
C THR A 376 5.60 12.95 -4.66
#